data_AF-A0A166BXC1-F1
#
_entry.id   AF-A0A166BXC1-F1
#
_cell.length_a   1.000
_cell.length_b   1.000
_cell.length_c   1.000
_cell.angle_alpha   90.00
_cell.angle_beta   90.00
_cell.angle_gamma   90.00
#
_symmetry.space_group_name_H-M   'P 1'
#
loop_
_entity.id
_entity.type
_entity.pdbx_description
1 polymer ?
#
loop_
_entity_poly.entity_id
_entity_poly.type
_entity_poly.pdbx_seq_one_letter_code
_entity_poly.pdbx_strand_id
1 'polypeptide(L)'
;MDLDMDMLASAFAGFPRMGPNMMINRSETCATRKLTQCTDFGVSMNAVTNKFAGNDAPDLSPAEFRARKAVVGQVMRWCDMNANAPKQVIYKNEWAPILYKYEIVRTAAKTERDWGHLLFTDMTLSHFMLVMTFPEACNCGNLSHHDYGALTRYHADRFMSLLIYLNEEWGWGNKPSWIRATYVTPKEGLRLNSDFLDNIVRTPGENRKAGRPPIYVVTPNNFNPTLLLSELEKIDNTVARGATSSDRKSTGAREKVLGTKEDRPDVSSALRHKNLRQCAFCKEVKELKQLNLCGGCKLTWYCGKECQRAAWPFHKVSCRSASASVAA
;
A
#
# COMPACT_ATOMS: atom_id res chain seq x y z
N MET A 1 -29.12 -19.51 -8.02
CA MET A 1 -30.22 -18.61 -7.61
C MET A 1 -30.00 -17.35 -8.41
N ASP A 2 -30.51 -17.37 -9.63
CA ASP A 2 -30.28 -16.35 -10.65
C ASP A 2 -30.91 -15.05 -10.17
N LEU A 3 -30.06 -14.06 -9.86
CA LEU A 3 -30.50 -12.71 -9.55
C LEU A 3 -31.01 -12.10 -10.84
N ASP A 4 -32.32 -11.95 -10.91
CA ASP A 4 -33.07 -11.42 -12.03
C ASP A 4 -32.57 -10.00 -12.39
N MET A 5 -31.90 -9.89 -13.54
CA MET A 5 -31.26 -8.66 -14.03
C MET A 5 -32.28 -7.55 -14.25
N ASP A 6 -33.54 -7.89 -14.50
CA ASP A 6 -34.63 -6.95 -14.75
C ASP A 6 -35.10 -6.25 -13.47
N MET A 7 -34.96 -6.90 -12.31
CA MET A 7 -35.27 -6.30 -11.00
C MET A 7 -34.23 -5.24 -10.60
N LEU A 8 -32.95 -5.49 -10.89
CA LEU A 8 -31.87 -4.53 -10.69
C LEU A 8 -32.00 -3.34 -11.66
N ALA A 9 -32.31 -3.59 -12.93
CA ALA A 9 -32.53 -2.52 -13.92
C ALA A 9 -33.69 -1.59 -13.51
N SER A 10 -34.77 -2.14 -12.96
CA SER A 10 -35.93 -1.35 -12.51
C SER A 10 -35.65 -0.49 -11.28
N ALA A 11 -34.73 -0.89 -10.38
CA ALA A 11 -34.34 -0.08 -9.23
C ALA A 11 -33.54 1.17 -9.61
N PHE A 12 -32.89 1.18 -10.78
CA PHE A 12 -32.04 2.29 -11.25
C PHE A 12 -32.69 3.14 -12.36
N ALA A 13 -33.81 2.71 -12.93
CA ALA A 13 -34.54 3.40 -14.01
C ALA A 13 -35.02 4.82 -13.63
N GLY A 14 -35.10 5.15 -12.33
CA GLY A 14 -35.52 6.46 -11.84
C GLY A 14 -34.42 7.51 -11.68
N PHE A 15 -33.14 7.15 -11.85
CA PHE A 15 -32.01 8.08 -11.66
C PHE A 15 -31.37 8.44 -13.01
N PRO A 16 -31.46 9.70 -13.50
CA PRO A 16 -31.04 10.11 -14.85
C PRO A 16 -29.54 9.98 -15.17
N ARG A 17 -28.73 9.41 -14.27
CA ARG A 17 -27.27 9.38 -14.34
C ARG A 17 -26.62 8.02 -14.07
N MET A 18 -27.39 6.95 -13.82
CA MET A 18 -26.82 5.62 -13.62
C MET A 18 -26.84 4.84 -14.93
N GLY A 19 -25.72 4.85 -15.66
CA GLY A 19 -25.55 3.98 -16.82
C GLY A 19 -25.49 2.50 -16.41
N PRO A 20 -25.95 1.56 -17.27
CA PRO A 20 -26.12 0.13 -16.95
C PRO A 20 -24.82 -0.66 -16.68
N ASN A 21 -23.65 -0.02 -16.65
CA ASN A 21 -22.33 -0.67 -16.56
C ASN A 21 -21.55 -0.40 -15.25
N MET A 22 -22.16 0.19 -14.23
CA MET A 22 -21.44 0.57 -13.00
C MET A 22 -21.69 -0.38 -11.83
N MET A 23 -21.10 -1.57 -11.90
CA MET A 23 -20.90 -2.40 -10.71
C MET A 23 -19.81 -1.78 -9.82
N ILE A 24 -20.07 -1.63 -8.52
CA ILE A 24 -19.07 -1.18 -7.54
C ILE A 24 -18.01 -2.29 -7.39
N ASN A 25 -16.85 -2.09 -8.00
CA ASN A 25 -15.71 -2.98 -7.79
C ASN A 25 -15.11 -2.74 -6.39
N ARG A 26 -15.52 -3.55 -5.42
CA ARG A 26 -14.99 -3.51 -4.04
C ARG A 26 -13.53 -3.94 -3.94
N SER A 27 -13.01 -4.65 -4.94
CA SER A 27 -11.61 -5.06 -5.04
C SER A 27 -10.79 -4.17 -5.98
N GLU A 28 -11.22 -2.93 -6.22
CA GLU A 28 -10.48 -1.99 -7.04
C GLU A 28 -9.14 -1.64 -6.38
N THR A 29 -8.07 -1.81 -7.15
CA THR A 29 -6.70 -1.53 -6.71
C THR A 29 -6.21 -0.15 -7.13
N CYS A 30 -6.90 0.51 -8.05
CA CYS A 30 -6.60 1.88 -8.49
C CYS A 30 -7.18 2.90 -7.51
N ALA A 31 -6.30 3.61 -6.79
CA ALA A 31 -6.70 4.61 -5.82
C ALA A 31 -7.50 5.77 -6.44
N THR A 32 -7.08 6.27 -7.61
CA THR A 32 -7.82 7.31 -8.35
C THR A 32 -9.26 6.89 -8.60
N ARG A 33 -9.48 5.69 -9.14
CA ARG A 33 -10.83 5.19 -9.43
C ARG A 33 -11.64 4.98 -8.17
N LYS A 34 -11.00 4.49 -7.10
CA LYS A 34 -11.67 4.27 -5.82
C LYS A 34 -12.13 5.57 -5.18
N LEU A 35 -11.33 6.64 -5.27
CA LEU A 35 -11.68 7.96 -4.76
C LEU A 35 -12.86 8.58 -5.53
N THR A 36 -12.88 8.44 -6.86
CA THR A 36 -14.05 8.84 -7.68
C THR A 36 -15.29 8.02 -7.31
N GLN A 37 -15.16 6.70 -7.12
CA GLN A 37 -16.29 5.89 -6.67
C GLN A 37 -16.81 6.31 -5.29
N CYS A 38 -15.93 6.75 -4.38
CA CYS A 38 -16.34 7.22 -3.06
C CYS A 38 -17.13 8.53 -3.13
N THR A 39 -16.82 9.42 -4.08
CA THR A 39 -17.64 10.63 -4.31
C THR A 39 -18.95 10.31 -5.00
N ASP A 40 -18.98 9.33 -5.91
CA ASP A 40 -20.17 9.02 -6.72
C ASP A 40 -21.20 8.18 -5.95
N PHE A 41 -20.74 7.20 -5.17
CA PHE A 41 -21.59 6.22 -4.48
C PHE A 41 -21.54 6.34 -2.96
N GLY A 42 -20.71 7.23 -2.43
CA GLY A 42 -20.46 7.36 -1.01
C GLY A 42 -19.41 6.38 -0.48
N VAL A 43 -18.81 6.76 0.65
CA VAL A 43 -17.71 6.04 1.31
C VAL A 43 -18.16 4.66 1.81
N SER A 44 -19.33 4.57 2.45
CA SER A 44 -19.83 3.31 3.05
C SER A 44 -20.03 2.21 2.02
N MET A 45 -20.52 2.54 0.81
CA MET A 45 -20.71 1.55 -0.26
C MET A 45 -19.38 1.02 -0.82
N ASN A 46 -18.33 1.82 -0.70
CA ASN A 46 -16.99 1.51 -1.18
C ASN A 46 -16.09 0.86 -0.14
N ALA A 47 -16.53 0.78 1.11
CA ALA A 47 -15.75 0.20 2.19
C ALA A 47 -15.45 -1.29 1.93
N VAL A 48 -14.22 -1.70 2.24
CA VAL A 48 -13.73 -3.07 2.05
C VAL A 48 -13.85 -3.92 3.32
N THR A 49 -14.59 -3.43 4.33
CA THR A 49 -14.78 -4.09 5.64
C THR A 49 -15.24 -5.54 5.49
N ASN A 50 -16.20 -5.80 4.60
CA ASN A 50 -16.76 -7.13 4.36
C ASN A 50 -15.72 -8.13 3.85
N LYS A 51 -14.68 -7.67 3.15
CA LYS A 51 -13.58 -8.53 2.67
C LYS A 51 -12.85 -9.18 3.84
N PHE A 52 -12.73 -8.47 4.96
CA PHE A 52 -12.03 -8.94 6.15
C PHE A 52 -12.94 -9.61 7.18
N ALA A 53 -14.24 -9.72 6.90
CA ALA A 53 -15.17 -10.52 7.72
C ALA A 53 -14.90 -12.03 7.58
N GLY A 54 -14.51 -12.47 6.37
CA GLY A 54 -14.16 -13.87 6.06
C GLY A 54 -12.84 -14.34 6.67
N ASN A 55 -12.44 -15.57 6.33
CA ASN A 55 -11.21 -16.20 6.86
C ASN A 55 -10.01 -16.10 5.90
N ASP A 56 -10.26 -15.83 4.63
CA ASP A 56 -9.27 -15.74 3.57
C ASP A 56 -9.68 -14.73 2.48
N ALA A 57 -8.71 -14.40 1.63
CA ALA A 57 -8.95 -13.64 0.40
C ALA A 57 -8.01 -14.18 -0.69
N PRO A 58 -8.51 -14.52 -1.89
CA PRO A 58 -7.72 -15.19 -2.93
C PRO A 58 -6.59 -14.31 -3.51
N ASP A 59 -6.71 -12.99 -3.37
CA ASP A 59 -5.76 -12.00 -3.87
C ASP A 59 -4.66 -11.60 -2.88
N LEU A 60 -4.68 -12.17 -1.66
CA LEU A 60 -3.71 -11.89 -0.60
C LEU A 60 -3.09 -13.19 -0.07
N SER A 61 -1.82 -13.15 0.32
CA SER A 61 -1.25 -14.28 1.06
C SER A 61 -1.90 -14.43 2.44
N PRO A 62 -1.92 -15.63 3.05
CA PRO A 62 -2.53 -15.81 4.38
C PRO A 62 -1.91 -14.95 5.49
N ALA A 63 -0.62 -14.61 5.38
CA ALA A 63 0.06 -13.74 6.34
C ALA A 63 -0.40 -12.27 6.17
N GLU A 64 -0.46 -11.82 4.93
CA GLU A 64 -0.96 -10.50 4.56
C GLU A 64 -2.43 -10.28 4.92
N PHE A 65 -3.29 -11.27 4.65
CA PHE A 65 -4.70 -11.21 5.01
C PHE A 65 -4.86 -11.05 6.52
N ARG A 66 -4.16 -11.86 7.31
CA ARG A 66 -4.17 -11.77 8.79
C ARG A 66 -3.68 -10.41 9.28
N ALA A 67 -2.59 -9.90 8.72
CA ALA A 67 -2.06 -8.58 9.08
C ALA A 67 -3.08 -7.47 8.81
N ARG A 68 -3.67 -7.46 7.61
CA ARG A 68 -4.64 -6.43 7.23
C ARG A 68 -5.95 -6.55 8.02
N LYS A 69 -6.46 -7.78 8.23
CA LYS A 69 -7.63 -8.07 9.08
C LYS A 69 -7.42 -7.59 10.52
N ALA A 70 -6.23 -7.81 11.09
CA ALA A 70 -5.90 -7.36 12.44
C ALA A 70 -5.94 -5.82 12.56
N VAL A 71 -5.42 -5.09 11.58
CA VAL A 71 -5.46 -3.62 11.56
C VAL A 71 -6.89 -3.11 11.37
N VAL A 72 -7.63 -3.63 10.40
CA VAL A 72 -9.04 -3.26 10.16
C VAL A 72 -9.89 -3.48 11.41
N GLY A 73 -9.73 -4.64 12.07
CA GLY A 73 -10.44 -4.92 13.32
C GLY A 73 -10.06 -3.98 14.48
N GLN A 74 -8.82 -3.50 14.54
CA GLN A 74 -8.42 -2.50 15.54
C GLN A 74 -9.10 -1.15 15.31
N VAL A 75 -9.14 -0.68 14.06
CA VAL A 75 -9.79 0.60 13.70
C VAL A 75 -11.30 0.52 13.93
N MET A 76 -11.94 -0.58 13.55
CA MET A 76 -13.37 -0.79 13.81
C MET A 76 -13.70 -0.74 15.30
N ARG A 77 -12.95 -1.46 16.14
CA ARG A 77 -13.14 -1.41 17.60
C ARG A 77 -12.99 0.01 18.13
N TRP A 78 -12.04 0.79 17.59
CA TRP A 78 -11.89 2.19 17.97
C TRP A 78 -13.12 3.01 17.60
N CYS A 79 -13.67 2.83 16.40
CA CYS A 79 -14.92 3.49 15.99
C CYS A 79 -16.08 3.11 16.93
N ASP A 80 -16.23 1.83 17.27
CA ASP A 80 -17.29 1.36 18.17
C ASP A 80 -17.15 2.00 19.58
N MET A 81 -15.93 2.05 20.12
CA MET A 81 -15.65 2.66 21.42
C MET A 81 -15.86 4.18 21.43
N ASN A 82 -15.69 4.85 20.29
CA ASN A 82 -15.77 6.31 20.17
C ASN A 82 -17.07 6.81 19.50
N ALA A 83 -18.02 5.92 19.19
CA ALA A 83 -19.25 6.26 18.47
C ALA A 83 -20.08 7.36 19.18
N ASN A 84 -20.11 7.33 20.52
CA ASN A 84 -20.84 8.29 21.35
C ASN A 84 -19.95 9.39 21.96
N ALA A 85 -18.64 9.36 21.68
CA ALA A 85 -17.72 10.38 22.18
C ALA A 85 -17.94 11.71 21.42
N PRO A 86 -17.60 12.87 22.01
CA PRO A 86 -17.59 14.14 21.30
C PRO A 86 -16.82 14.02 19.99
N LYS A 87 -17.37 14.57 18.90
CA LYS A 87 -16.71 14.59 17.60
C LYS A 87 -15.43 15.40 17.72
N GLN A 88 -14.28 14.75 17.54
CA GLN A 88 -12.98 15.39 17.69
C GLN A 88 -12.66 16.27 16.47
N VAL A 89 -12.48 15.63 15.32
CA VAL A 89 -12.20 16.21 13.99
C VAL A 89 -12.87 15.37 12.90
N ILE A 90 -13.03 14.07 13.18
CA ILE A 90 -13.60 13.08 12.28
C ILE A 90 -15.12 13.11 12.37
N TYR A 91 -15.79 13.17 11.21
CA TYR A 91 -17.24 13.13 11.15
C TYR A 91 -17.76 11.81 11.75
N LYS A 92 -18.56 11.91 12.81
CA LYS A 92 -19.12 10.78 13.58
C LYS A 92 -18.09 9.81 14.17
N ASN A 93 -16.81 10.19 14.23
CA ASN A 93 -15.71 9.29 14.64
C ASN A 93 -15.68 7.96 13.85
N GLU A 94 -16.14 7.98 12.59
CA GLU A 94 -16.20 6.83 11.71
C GLU A 94 -15.00 6.80 10.75
N TRP A 95 -14.37 5.64 10.63
CA TRP A 95 -13.31 5.36 9.66
C TRP A 95 -13.70 4.19 8.77
N ALA A 96 -13.66 4.40 7.47
CA ALA A 96 -13.97 3.35 6.49
C ALA A 96 -12.68 2.91 5.78
N PRO A 97 -12.31 1.62 5.81
CA PRO A 97 -11.24 1.10 4.96
C PRO A 97 -11.74 1.10 3.52
N ILE A 98 -11.08 1.83 2.62
CA ILE A 98 -11.48 1.91 1.20
C ILE A 98 -10.53 1.17 0.26
N LEU A 99 -9.27 0.98 0.68
CA LEU A 99 -8.27 0.22 -0.07
C LEU A 99 -7.47 -0.68 0.87
N TYR A 100 -7.03 -1.81 0.34
CA TYR A 100 -6.25 -2.81 1.11
C TYR A 100 -4.97 -3.29 0.41
N LYS A 101 -4.89 -3.14 -0.91
CA LYS A 101 -3.69 -3.27 -1.73
C LYS A 101 -3.91 -2.36 -2.92
N TYR A 102 -3.18 -1.26 -3.00
CA TYR A 102 -3.47 -0.23 -4.00
C TYR A 102 -2.23 0.33 -4.69
N GLU A 103 -2.46 0.80 -5.91
CA GLU A 103 -1.55 1.66 -6.65
C GLU A 103 -2.27 2.99 -6.91
N ILE A 104 -1.52 4.07 -7.14
CA ILE A 104 -2.10 5.39 -7.38
C ILE A 104 -3.04 5.36 -8.59
N VAL A 105 -2.53 4.82 -9.70
CA VAL A 105 -3.28 4.59 -10.94
C VAL A 105 -2.87 3.25 -11.51
N ARG A 106 -3.74 2.61 -12.30
CA ARG A 106 -3.44 1.29 -12.89
C ARG A 106 -2.10 1.27 -13.60
N THR A 107 -1.29 0.24 -13.38
CA THR A 107 0.07 0.05 -13.93
C THR A 107 1.12 1.04 -13.44
N ALA A 108 0.85 1.78 -12.37
CA ALA A 108 1.86 2.59 -11.68
C ALA A 108 2.80 1.70 -10.85
N ALA A 109 2.26 0.64 -10.24
CA ALA A 109 3.03 -0.28 -9.44
C ALA A 109 3.79 -1.30 -10.31
N LYS A 110 5.12 -1.34 -10.16
CA LYS A 110 6.01 -2.28 -10.89
C LYS A 110 6.58 -3.36 -10.00
N THR A 111 6.66 -3.09 -8.70
CA THR A 111 7.27 -3.94 -7.68
C THR A 111 6.39 -3.95 -6.43
N GLU A 112 6.49 -4.97 -5.57
CA GLU A 112 5.65 -5.06 -4.36
C GLU A 112 5.74 -3.81 -3.45
N ARG A 113 6.89 -3.12 -3.43
CA ARG A 113 7.08 -1.86 -2.69
C ARG A 113 6.31 -0.66 -3.24
N ASP A 114 5.87 -0.71 -4.50
CA ASP A 114 5.05 0.34 -5.11
C ASP A 114 3.59 0.28 -4.65
N TRP A 115 3.19 -0.84 -4.04
CA TRP A 115 1.84 -1.03 -3.55
C TRP A 115 1.69 -0.40 -2.17
N GLY A 116 0.69 0.47 -2.04
CA GLY A 116 0.15 0.85 -0.74
C GLY A 116 -0.69 -0.28 -0.17
N HIS A 117 -0.81 -0.33 1.16
CA HIS A 117 -1.53 -1.39 1.86
C HIS A 117 -2.93 -0.91 2.26
N LEU A 118 -3.15 -0.60 3.54
CA LEU A 118 -4.46 -0.18 4.02
C LEU A 118 -4.61 1.33 3.96
N LEU A 119 -5.71 1.77 3.37
CA LEU A 119 -6.12 3.17 3.38
C LEU A 119 -7.52 3.27 3.97
N PHE A 120 -7.65 4.10 5.00
CA PHE A 120 -8.91 4.48 5.60
C PHE A 120 -9.19 5.94 5.28
N THR A 121 -10.47 6.27 5.19
CA THR A 121 -10.94 7.65 5.04
C THR A 121 -12.09 7.91 6.00
N ASP A 122 -12.26 9.18 6.34
CA ASP A 122 -13.46 9.63 7.02
C ASP A 122 -14.63 9.78 6.03
N MET A 123 -15.82 9.97 6.57
CA MET A 123 -17.03 10.08 5.74
C MET A 123 -17.06 11.34 4.86
N THR A 124 -16.18 12.31 5.09
CA THR A 124 -16.10 13.56 4.31
C THR A 124 -14.99 13.55 3.26
N LEU A 125 -14.17 12.49 3.17
CA LEU A 125 -13.00 12.42 2.27
C LEU A 125 -11.98 13.55 2.49
N SER A 126 -11.88 14.05 3.71
CA SER A 126 -10.94 15.13 4.08
C SER A 126 -9.75 14.61 4.88
N HIS A 127 -9.94 13.50 5.59
CA HIS A 127 -8.95 12.90 6.46
C HIS A 127 -8.69 11.45 6.04
N PHE A 128 -7.42 11.05 6.09
CA PHE A 128 -7.00 9.72 5.67
C PHE A 128 -6.04 9.11 6.66
N MET A 129 -6.17 7.80 6.88
CA MET A 129 -5.17 7.01 7.59
C MET A 129 -4.57 5.98 6.65
N LEU A 130 -3.24 5.91 6.64
CA LEU A 130 -2.48 4.96 5.84
C LEU A 130 -1.73 4.03 6.79
N VAL A 131 -1.96 2.72 6.66
CA VAL A 131 -1.27 1.73 7.48
C VAL A 131 -0.56 0.73 6.57
N MET A 132 0.77 0.73 6.65
CA MET A 132 1.61 -0.24 5.95
C MET A 132 1.84 -1.48 6.82
N THR A 133 1.48 -2.66 6.34
CA THR A 133 1.87 -3.94 6.96
C THR A 133 3.18 -4.46 6.37
N PHE A 134 4.24 -4.58 7.17
CA PHE A 134 5.51 -5.16 6.73
C PHE A 134 5.76 -6.53 7.38
N PRO A 135 6.49 -7.45 6.71
CA PRO A 135 6.92 -8.70 7.34
C PRO A 135 7.94 -8.44 8.46
N GLU A 136 8.39 -9.50 9.14
CA GLU A 136 9.50 -9.37 10.08
C GLU A 136 10.77 -8.91 9.36
N ALA A 137 11.53 -8.03 10.03
CA ALA A 137 12.83 -7.58 9.56
C ALA A 137 13.71 -8.81 9.29
N CYS A 138 14.09 -8.99 8.03
CA CYS A 138 14.89 -10.12 7.60
C CYS A 138 16.38 -9.78 7.70
N ASN A 139 17.22 -10.63 8.31
CA ASN A 139 18.68 -10.47 8.39
C ASN A 139 19.41 -10.65 7.02
N CYS A 140 18.74 -10.35 5.90
CA CYS A 140 19.24 -10.54 4.55
C CYS A 140 20.34 -9.55 4.11
N GLY A 141 20.73 -8.60 4.98
CA GLY A 141 21.77 -7.61 4.68
C GLY A 141 21.35 -6.57 3.64
N ASN A 142 20.08 -6.54 3.24
CA ASN A 142 19.54 -5.58 2.28
C ASN A 142 18.97 -4.39 3.05
N LEU A 143 19.64 -3.23 3.00
CA LEU A 143 19.17 -1.97 3.63
C LEU A 143 17.73 -1.60 3.20
N SER A 144 17.30 -2.03 2.00
CA SER A 144 15.95 -1.78 1.52
C SER A 144 14.82 -2.56 2.19
N HIS A 145 15.13 -3.63 2.92
CA HIS A 145 14.16 -4.37 3.71
C HIS A 145 13.90 -3.75 5.08
N HIS A 146 14.57 -2.65 5.44
CA HIS A 146 14.57 -2.12 6.81
C HIS A 146 14.13 -0.67 6.97
N ASP A 147 14.03 0.13 5.89
CA ASP A 147 13.49 1.49 6.00
C ASP A 147 11.96 1.54 5.79
N TYR A 148 11.25 0.82 6.66
CA TYR A 148 9.79 0.84 6.70
C TYR A 148 9.24 2.25 6.94
N GLY A 149 10.00 3.09 7.65
CA GLY A 149 9.67 4.48 7.89
C GLY A 149 9.62 5.30 6.61
N ALA A 150 10.71 5.32 5.83
CA ALA A 150 10.76 6.05 4.57
C ALA A 150 9.74 5.55 3.56
N LEU A 151 9.51 4.22 3.46
CA LEU A 151 8.47 3.67 2.59
C LEU A 151 7.07 4.16 3.00
N THR A 152 6.78 4.16 4.30
CA THR A 152 5.48 4.63 4.82
C THR A 152 5.27 6.11 4.52
N ARG A 153 6.29 6.94 4.77
CA ARG A 153 6.26 8.37 4.48
C ARG A 153 6.07 8.62 2.98
N TYR A 154 6.83 7.94 2.13
CA TYR A 154 6.73 8.04 0.68
C TYR A 154 5.33 7.70 0.15
N HIS A 155 4.71 6.63 0.66
CA HIS A 155 3.33 6.28 0.28
C HIS A 155 2.32 7.34 0.71
N ALA A 156 2.53 7.96 1.87
CA ALA A 156 1.69 9.07 2.34
C ALA A 156 1.86 10.33 1.48
N ASP A 157 3.09 10.69 1.12
CA ASP A 157 3.41 11.83 0.24
C ASP A 157 2.84 11.62 -1.18
N ARG A 158 2.94 10.40 -1.72
CA ARG A 158 2.33 10.01 -3.01
C ARG A 158 0.82 10.13 -2.99
N PHE A 159 0.21 9.65 -1.91
CA PHE A 159 -1.23 9.72 -1.77
C PHE A 159 -1.70 11.18 -1.59
N MET A 160 -0.96 12.02 -0.85
CA MET A 160 -1.26 13.45 -0.74
C MET A 160 -1.17 14.14 -2.10
N SER A 161 -0.12 13.84 -2.87
CA SER A 161 0.06 14.34 -4.23
C SER A 161 -1.15 14.00 -5.11
N LEU A 162 -1.68 12.78 -5.01
CA LEU A 162 -2.90 12.39 -5.72
C LEU A 162 -4.12 13.21 -5.27
N LEU A 163 -4.34 13.36 -3.96
CA LEU A 163 -5.48 14.10 -3.42
C LEU A 163 -5.48 15.57 -3.85
N ILE A 164 -4.31 16.22 -3.79
CA ILE A 164 -4.15 17.61 -4.23
C ILE A 164 -4.42 17.74 -5.72
N TYR A 165 -3.85 16.84 -6.53
CA TYR A 165 -4.05 16.85 -7.97
C TYR A 165 -5.53 16.69 -8.34
N LEU A 166 -6.23 15.72 -7.72
CA LEU A 166 -7.66 15.51 -7.94
C LEU A 166 -8.50 16.70 -7.47
N ASN A 167 -8.22 17.24 -6.29
CA ASN A 167 -9.00 18.35 -5.74
C ASN A 167 -8.83 19.64 -6.55
N GLU A 168 -7.59 20.01 -6.89
CA GLU A 168 -7.29 21.27 -7.57
C GLU A 168 -7.58 21.21 -9.08
N GLU A 169 -7.10 20.19 -9.81
CA GLU A 169 -7.31 20.11 -11.28
C GLU A 169 -8.73 19.65 -11.64
N TRP A 170 -9.28 18.70 -10.89
CA TRP A 170 -10.53 18.01 -11.23
C TRP A 170 -11.68 18.39 -10.31
N GLY A 171 -11.49 19.32 -9.37
CA GLY A 171 -12.56 19.72 -8.44
C GLY A 171 -13.11 18.56 -7.60
N TRP A 172 -12.32 17.50 -7.40
CA TRP A 172 -12.76 16.29 -6.72
C TRP A 172 -12.90 16.53 -5.22
N GLY A 173 -14.04 16.08 -4.67
CA GLY A 173 -14.26 15.91 -3.24
C GLY A 173 -14.08 17.19 -2.40
N ASN A 174 -13.95 17.00 -1.09
CA ASN A 174 -13.58 18.06 -0.17
C ASN A 174 -12.07 18.28 -0.20
N LYS A 175 -11.63 19.47 0.24
CA LYS A 175 -10.20 19.78 0.35
C LYS A 175 -9.52 18.79 1.33
N PRO A 176 -8.44 18.11 0.92
CA PRO A 176 -7.71 17.21 1.81
C PRO A 176 -7.04 18.02 2.92
N SER A 177 -7.17 17.54 4.17
CA SER A 177 -6.62 18.19 5.36
C SER A 177 -5.29 17.56 5.74
N TRP A 178 -5.28 16.24 5.99
CA TRP A 178 -4.08 15.51 6.34
C TRP A 178 -4.21 14.00 6.05
N ILE A 179 -3.06 13.35 5.90
CA ILE A 179 -2.88 11.90 5.90
C ILE A 179 -2.02 11.52 7.09
N ARG A 180 -2.54 10.67 7.97
CA ARG A 180 -1.78 10.08 9.07
C ARG A 180 -1.29 8.71 8.66
N ALA A 181 0.02 8.51 8.62
CA ALA A 181 0.62 7.28 8.15
C ALA A 181 1.48 6.60 9.21
N THR A 182 1.36 5.27 9.31
CA THR A 182 2.21 4.45 10.18
C THR A 182 2.39 3.06 9.58
N TYR A 183 3.20 2.22 10.21
CA TYR A 183 3.35 0.84 9.82
C TYR A 183 3.24 -0.09 11.02
N VAL A 184 2.93 -1.35 10.74
CA VAL A 184 2.90 -2.44 11.73
C VAL A 184 3.75 -3.60 11.26
N THR A 185 4.36 -4.28 12.23
CA THR A 185 5.18 -5.48 11.99
C THR A 185 4.74 -6.63 12.90
N PRO A 186 5.03 -7.90 12.54
CA PRO A 186 4.76 -9.04 13.41
C PRO A 186 5.50 -8.97 14.75
N LYS A 187 6.68 -8.33 14.79
CA LYS A 187 7.47 -8.10 16.02
C LYS A 187 6.67 -7.37 17.11
N GLU A 188 5.79 -6.47 16.71
CA GLU A 188 4.92 -5.67 17.60
C GLU A 188 3.52 -6.28 17.74
N GLY A 189 3.33 -7.51 17.26
CA GLY A 189 2.04 -8.20 17.28
C GLY A 189 1.01 -7.59 16.34
N LEU A 190 1.44 -6.88 15.28
CA LEU A 190 0.55 -6.19 14.32
C LEU A 190 -0.40 -5.17 14.98
N ARG A 191 0.03 -4.58 16.09
CA ARG A 191 -0.77 -3.63 16.87
C ARG A 191 -0.53 -2.20 16.41
N LEU A 192 -1.62 -1.45 16.24
CA LEU A 192 -1.57 -0.01 16.04
C LEU A 192 -1.22 0.67 17.37
N ASN A 193 -0.40 1.72 17.29
CA ASN A 193 -0.12 2.57 18.44
C ASN A 193 -1.41 3.32 18.84
N SER A 194 -1.76 3.37 20.13
CA SER A 194 -2.92 4.14 20.62
C SER A 194 -2.81 5.62 20.23
N ASP A 195 -1.60 6.18 20.26
CA ASP A 195 -1.31 7.55 19.82
C ASP A 195 -1.73 7.80 18.35
N PHE A 196 -1.83 6.76 17.51
CA PHE A 196 -2.25 6.86 16.11
C PHE A 196 -3.77 7.04 15.97
N LEU A 197 -4.57 6.47 16.86
CA LEU A 197 -6.04 6.53 16.80
C LEU A 197 -6.63 7.58 17.73
N ASP A 198 -6.06 7.78 18.93
CA ASP A 198 -6.68 8.62 19.96
C ASP A 198 -6.29 10.10 19.84
N ASN A 199 -5.06 10.39 19.41
CA ASN A 199 -4.53 11.76 19.36
C ASN A 199 -4.70 12.37 17.96
N ILE A 200 -5.95 12.53 17.50
CA ILE A 200 -6.27 13.08 16.16
C ILE A 200 -6.23 14.62 16.16
N VAL A 201 -6.55 15.25 17.29
CA VAL A 201 -6.75 16.71 17.42
C VAL A 201 -5.43 17.51 17.49
N ARG A 202 -4.35 16.92 18.01
CA ARG A 202 -3.09 17.65 18.20
C ARG A 202 -2.41 17.91 16.85
N THR A 203 -1.89 19.12 16.69
CA THR A 203 -1.10 19.53 15.53
C THR A 203 -0.04 18.46 15.27
N PRO A 204 0.13 18.01 14.01
CA PRO A 204 0.88 16.81 13.75
C PRO A 204 2.39 17.01 13.92
N GLY A 205 2.90 16.78 15.13
CA GLY A 205 4.31 16.52 15.31
C GLY A 205 4.60 15.07 14.91
N GLU A 206 5.64 14.85 14.09
CA GLU A 206 6.12 13.49 13.84
C GLU A 206 6.56 12.88 15.19
N ASN A 207 5.76 11.97 15.73
CA ASN A 207 6.04 11.37 17.03
C ASN A 207 7.05 10.23 16.84
N ARG A 208 8.33 10.59 16.74
CA ARG A 208 9.46 9.65 16.57
C ARG A 208 9.95 9.19 17.95
N LYS A 209 9.17 8.35 18.65
CA LYS A 209 9.65 7.69 19.88
C LYS A 209 10.55 6.50 19.50
N ALA A 210 11.73 6.40 20.12
CA ALA A 210 12.63 5.28 19.92
C ALA A 210 11.94 3.94 20.30
N GLY A 211 12.07 2.92 19.43
CA GLY A 211 11.55 1.57 19.69
C GLY A 211 10.06 1.34 19.35
N ARG A 212 9.37 2.27 18.69
CA ARG A 212 8.01 2.09 18.15
C ARG A 212 7.92 2.60 16.71
N PRO A 213 6.93 2.16 15.92
CA PRO A 213 6.73 2.69 14.58
C PRO A 213 6.39 4.19 14.66
N PRO A 214 7.07 5.03 13.87
CA PRO A 214 6.76 6.45 13.81
C PRO A 214 5.36 6.68 13.24
N ILE A 215 4.79 7.82 13.65
CA ILE A 215 3.56 8.35 13.10
C ILE A 215 3.95 9.55 12.24
N TYR A 216 3.79 9.41 10.93
CA TYR A 216 3.97 10.47 9.96
C TYR A 216 2.66 11.18 9.74
N VAL A 217 2.70 12.50 9.58
CA VAL A 217 1.53 13.25 9.16
C VAL A 217 1.88 14.17 8.01
N VAL A 218 1.20 13.91 6.90
CA VAL A 218 1.36 14.62 5.64
C VAL A 218 0.17 15.56 5.48
N THR A 219 0.43 16.82 5.15
CA THR A 219 -0.55 17.88 4.90
C THR A 219 -0.25 18.49 3.54
N PRO A 220 -1.19 19.26 2.95
CA PRO A 220 -0.92 19.97 1.70
C PRO A 220 0.27 20.95 1.73
N ASN A 221 0.76 21.31 2.92
CA ASN A 221 1.87 22.25 3.09
C ASN A 221 3.22 21.58 3.36
N ASN A 222 3.26 20.27 3.66
CA ASN A 222 4.49 19.57 4.08
C ASN A 222 4.78 18.30 3.27
N PHE A 223 4.01 18.02 2.23
CA PHE A 223 4.16 16.82 1.43
C PHE A 223 5.30 16.98 0.43
N ASN A 224 5.93 15.85 0.09
CA ASN A 224 6.92 15.80 -0.98
C ASN A 224 6.22 15.42 -2.30
N PRO A 225 6.33 16.23 -3.36
CA PRO A 225 5.81 15.89 -4.68
C PRO A 225 6.49 14.62 -5.22
N THR A 226 5.71 13.63 -5.65
CA THR A 226 6.24 12.29 -5.99
C THR A 226 5.56 11.64 -7.19
N LEU A 227 4.59 12.30 -7.83
CA LEU A 227 3.90 11.75 -9.00
C LEU A 227 4.71 11.97 -10.27
N LEU A 228 4.78 10.94 -11.11
CA LEU A 228 5.44 11.01 -12.41
C LEU A 228 4.50 11.56 -13.48
N LEU A 229 5.06 12.19 -14.51
CA LEU A 229 4.27 12.74 -15.63
C LEU A 229 3.35 11.69 -16.28
N SER A 230 3.86 10.47 -16.48
CA SER A 230 3.08 9.36 -17.06
C SER A 230 2.00 8.83 -16.12
N GLU A 231 2.12 9.04 -14.81
CA GLU A 231 1.06 8.73 -13.84
C GLU A 231 -0.05 9.77 -13.93
N LEU A 232 0.30 11.06 -14.04
CA LEU A 232 -0.66 12.15 -14.18
C LEU A 232 -1.51 12.01 -15.45
N GLU A 233 -0.90 11.65 -16.59
CA GLU A 233 -1.65 11.36 -17.83
C GLU A 233 -2.65 10.20 -17.65
N LYS A 234 -2.26 9.14 -16.93
CA LYS A 234 -3.16 8.02 -16.64
C LYS A 234 -4.26 8.40 -15.66
N ILE A 235 -3.96 9.27 -14.69
CA ILE A 235 -4.96 9.82 -13.77
C ILE A 235 -5.98 10.62 -14.57
N ASP A 236 -5.52 11.52 -15.43
CA ASP A 236 -6.37 12.34 -16.30
C ASP A 236 -7.32 11.46 -17.13
N ASN A 237 -6.79 10.42 -17.77
CA ASN A 237 -7.59 9.44 -18.52
C ASN A 237 -8.56 8.64 -17.66
N THR A 238 -8.23 8.39 -16.39
CA THR A 238 -9.09 7.64 -15.47
C THR A 238 -10.26 8.50 -15.01
N VAL A 239 -10.00 9.77 -14.66
CA VAL A 239 -11.03 10.70 -14.18
C VAL A 239 -11.94 11.15 -15.32
N ALA A 240 -11.40 11.44 -16.50
CA ALA A 240 -12.18 11.84 -17.68
C ALA A 240 -13.21 10.78 -18.12
N ARG A 241 -12.97 9.50 -17.79
CA ARG A 241 -13.89 8.40 -18.09
C ARG A 241 -14.93 8.16 -16.99
N GLY A 242 -14.87 8.91 -15.88
CA GLY A 242 -15.81 8.81 -14.76
C GLY A 242 -17.15 9.48 -15.05
N ALA A 243 -18.21 9.07 -14.34
CA ALA A 243 -19.58 9.57 -14.54
C ALA A 243 -19.74 11.05 -14.17
N THR A 244 -18.90 11.56 -13.26
CA THR A 244 -18.79 12.98 -12.89
C THR A 244 -17.63 13.62 -13.64
N SER A 245 -17.70 13.65 -14.97
CA SER A 245 -16.77 14.45 -15.77
C SER A 245 -17.06 15.93 -15.53
N SER A 246 -16.34 16.53 -14.58
CA SER A 246 -16.19 17.98 -14.53
C SER A 246 -15.06 18.40 -15.45
N ASP A 247 -15.21 19.54 -16.12
CA ASP A 247 -14.14 20.11 -16.93
C ASP A 247 -12.90 20.37 -16.08
N ARG A 248 -11.74 20.04 -16.64
CA ARG A 248 -10.44 20.25 -16.01
C ARG A 248 -10.21 21.75 -15.79
N LYS A 249 -9.94 22.14 -14.55
CA LYS A 249 -9.80 23.55 -14.14
C LYS A 249 -8.43 24.16 -14.47
N SER A 250 -7.44 23.35 -14.87
CA SER A 250 -6.09 23.75 -15.30
C SER A 250 -5.45 24.79 -14.37
N THR A 251 -5.32 24.45 -13.08
CA THR A 251 -4.95 25.39 -12.00
C THR A 251 -3.46 25.41 -11.66
N GLY A 252 -2.61 24.77 -12.48
CA GLY A 252 -1.17 24.64 -12.20
C GLY A 252 -0.87 23.67 -11.05
N ALA A 253 -1.82 22.80 -10.70
CA ALA A 253 -1.62 21.80 -9.66
C ALA A 253 -0.74 20.65 -10.16
N ARG A 254 -0.63 20.48 -11.49
CA ARG A 254 0.29 19.52 -12.11
C ARG A 254 1.74 19.76 -11.69
N GLU A 255 2.20 21.00 -11.74
CA GLU A 255 3.56 21.40 -11.39
C GLU A 255 3.84 21.19 -9.89
N LYS A 256 2.82 21.35 -9.03
CA LYS A 256 2.95 21.18 -7.58
C LYS A 256 3.17 19.73 -7.15
N VAL A 257 2.62 18.76 -7.89
CA VAL A 257 2.62 17.34 -7.50
C VAL A 257 3.63 16.50 -8.27
N LEU A 258 4.22 17.09 -9.33
CA LEU A 258 5.27 16.48 -10.12
C LEU A 258 6.52 16.28 -9.27
N GLY A 259 6.89 15.01 -9.08
CA GLY A 259 8.14 14.62 -8.46
C GLY A 259 9.12 14.07 -9.48
N THR A 260 10.39 13.97 -9.07
CA THR A 260 11.45 13.33 -9.86
C THR A 260 11.58 11.85 -9.48
N LYS A 261 12.35 11.08 -10.26
CA LYS A 261 12.60 9.66 -9.91
C LYS A 261 13.54 9.55 -8.71
N GLU A 262 14.31 10.60 -8.45
CA GLU A 262 15.30 10.76 -7.41
C GLU A 262 14.64 11.00 -6.04
N ASP A 263 13.43 11.59 -6.03
CA ASP A 263 12.62 11.81 -4.81
C ASP A 263 12.00 10.52 -4.27
N ARG A 264 12.01 9.45 -5.06
CA ARG A 264 11.63 8.13 -4.59
C ARG A 264 12.72 7.63 -3.64
N PRO A 265 12.39 7.20 -2.41
CA PRO A 265 13.39 6.75 -1.44
C PRO A 265 14.28 5.71 -2.10
N ASP A 266 15.57 6.02 -2.13
CA ASP A 266 16.56 5.23 -2.84
C ASP A 266 16.89 3.96 -2.05
N VAL A 267 15.99 3.00 -2.13
CA VAL A 267 16.26 1.62 -1.82
C VAL A 267 16.95 0.90 -2.98
N SER A 268 17.14 1.59 -4.11
CA SER A 268 17.84 1.05 -5.27
C SER A 268 19.36 1.10 -5.13
N SER A 269 19.95 2.05 -4.39
CA SER A 269 21.39 2.00 -4.06
C SER A 269 21.72 0.81 -3.17
N ALA A 270 20.82 0.37 -2.28
CA ALA A 270 20.97 -0.89 -1.55
C ALA A 270 20.83 -2.15 -2.44
N LEU A 271 20.10 -2.04 -3.56
CA LEU A 271 19.98 -3.08 -4.60
C LEU A 271 21.12 -3.02 -5.65
N ARG A 272 21.67 -1.82 -5.91
CA ARG A 272 22.81 -1.56 -6.80
C ARG A 272 24.13 -1.84 -6.09
N HIS A 273 24.16 -1.63 -4.77
CA HIS A 273 25.25 -2.04 -3.90
C HIS A 273 24.97 -3.44 -3.39
N LYS A 274 25.34 -4.37 -4.27
CA LYS A 274 25.72 -5.74 -4.01
C LYS A 274 24.53 -6.67 -3.79
N ASN A 275 24.28 -7.51 -4.79
CA ASN A 275 23.60 -8.80 -4.65
C ASN A 275 24.40 -9.68 -3.67
N LEU A 276 24.37 -9.36 -2.37
CA LEU A 276 25.11 -10.07 -1.36
C LEU A 276 24.43 -11.43 -1.15
N ARG A 277 25.20 -12.50 -1.29
CA ARG A 277 24.77 -13.85 -0.94
C ARG A 277 25.75 -14.42 0.06
N GLN A 278 25.27 -15.36 0.85
CA GLN A 278 26.09 -16.04 1.84
C GLN A 278 26.65 -17.33 1.24
N CYS A 279 27.93 -17.59 1.47
CA CYS A 279 28.52 -18.88 1.16
C CYS A 279 27.89 -19.98 2.03
N ALA A 280 27.42 -21.05 1.42
CA ALA A 280 26.76 -22.14 2.16
C ALA A 280 27.71 -22.87 3.14
N PHE A 281 29.03 -22.82 2.90
CA PHE A 281 30.05 -23.42 3.77
C PHE A 281 30.57 -22.43 4.83
N CYS A 282 31.41 -21.47 4.43
CA CYS A 282 32.12 -20.57 5.35
C CYS A 282 31.26 -19.43 5.92
N LYS A 283 30.00 -19.31 5.48
CA LYS A 283 29.03 -18.31 5.95
C LYS A 283 29.43 -16.85 5.71
N GLU A 284 30.50 -16.59 4.97
CA GLU A 284 30.87 -15.24 4.55
C GLU A 284 29.84 -14.69 3.56
N VAL A 285 29.46 -13.44 3.77
CA VAL A 285 28.57 -12.68 2.89
C VAL A 285 29.42 -11.94 1.86
N LYS A 286 29.24 -12.26 0.58
CA LYS A 286 30.01 -11.68 -0.55
C LYS A 286 29.09 -11.25 -1.67
N GLU A 287 29.61 -10.44 -2.58
CA GLU A 287 28.87 -10.06 -3.79
C GLU A 287 28.61 -11.29 -4.67
N LEU A 288 27.48 -11.33 -5.37
CA LEU A 288 27.13 -12.42 -6.29
C LEU A 288 28.23 -12.72 -7.31
N LYS A 289 28.91 -11.68 -7.80
CA LYS A 289 30.04 -11.80 -8.74
C LYS A 289 31.25 -12.53 -8.15
N GLN A 290 31.34 -12.59 -6.82
CA GLN A 290 32.40 -13.26 -6.07
C GLN A 290 31.99 -14.65 -5.57
N LEU A 291 30.79 -15.12 -5.94
CA LEU A 291 30.25 -16.40 -5.52
C LEU A 291 29.90 -17.25 -6.73
N ASN A 292 30.24 -18.52 -6.64
CA ASN A 292 29.91 -19.51 -7.65
C ASN A 292 28.64 -20.24 -7.26
N LEU A 293 27.71 -20.32 -8.21
CA LEU A 293 26.50 -21.12 -8.10
C LEU A 293 26.82 -22.60 -8.28
N CYS A 294 26.20 -23.48 -7.50
CA CYS A 294 26.31 -24.91 -7.71
C CYS A 294 25.81 -25.29 -9.11
N GLY A 295 26.67 -25.88 -9.94
CA GLY A 295 26.32 -26.27 -11.31
C GLY A 295 25.26 -27.38 -11.39
N GLY A 296 25.11 -28.21 -10.35
CA GLY A 296 24.13 -29.29 -10.32
C GLY A 296 22.71 -28.82 -10.02
N CYS A 297 22.49 -28.23 -8.85
CA CYS A 297 21.15 -27.83 -8.42
C CYS A 297 20.80 -26.37 -8.73
N LYS A 298 21.79 -25.50 -8.97
CA LYS A 298 21.60 -24.05 -9.16
C LYS A 298 20.90 -23.32 -8.00
N LEU A 299 20.91 -23.89 -6.79
CA LEU A 299 20.22 -23.33 -5.61
C LEU A 299 21.15 -22.74 -4.54
N THR A 300 22.43 -23.15 -4.50
CA THR A 300 23.36 -22.78 -3.41
C THR A 300 24.61 -22.08 -3.95
N TRP A 301 25.09 -21.09 -3.21
CA TRP A 301 26.25 -20.25 -3.57
C TRP A 301 27.48 -20.59 -2.70
N TYR A 302 28.67 -20.54 -3.29
CA TYR A 302 29.95 -20.82 -2.62
C TYR A 302 31.00 -19.78 -3.00
N CYS A 303 31.95 -19.47 -2.11
CA CYS A 303 33.10 -18.62 -2.46
C CYS A 303 33.96 -19.18 -3.59
N GLY A 304 33.96 -20.49 -3.77
CA GLY A 304 34.80 -21.17 -4.75
C GLY A 304 34.65 -22.67 -4.65
N LYS A 305 35.44 -23.38 -5.47
CA LYS A 305 35.44 -24.86 -5.53
C LYS A 305 35.81 -25.49 -4.18
N GLU A 306 36.65 -24.83 -3.37
CA GLU A 306 37.05 -25.33 -2.06
C GLU A 306 35.87 -25.38 -1.08
N CYS A 307 35.14 -24.26 -0.92
CA CYS A 307 33.92 -24.20 -0.12
C CYS A 307 32.84 -25.16 -0.65
N GLN A 308 32.74 -25.34 -1.97
CA GLN A 308 31.80 -26.29 -2.55
C GLN A 308 32.16 -27.75 -2.22
N ARG A 309 33.45 -28.12 -2.29
CA ARG A 309 33.93 -29.47 -1.91
C ARG A 309 33.74 -29.72 -0.42
N ALA A 310 34.04 -28.73 0.42
CA ALA A 310 33.89 -28.85 1.86
C ALA A 310 32.42 -28.96 2.29
N ALA A 311 31.50 -28.28 1.60
CA ALA A 311 30.06 -28.44 1.82
C ALA A 311 29.46 -29.72 1.21
N TRP A 312 30.17 -30.42 0.33
CA TRP A 312 29.62 -31.54 -0.45
C TRP A 312 29.01 -32.67 0.41
N PRO A 313 29.61 -33.11 1.54
CA PRO A 313 29.03 -34.16 2.38
C PRO A 313 27.60 -33.84 2.83
N PHE A 314 27.32 -32.57 3.14
CA PHE A 314 26.01 -32.10 3.61
C PHE A 314 25.09 -31.64 2.46
N HIS A 315 25.67 -31.12 1.38
CA HIS A 315 24.93 -30.61 0.23
C HIS A 315 24.47 -31.71 -0.75
N LYS A 316 25.16 -32.84 -0.84
CA LYS A 316 24.94 -33.88 -1.86
C LYS A 316 23.48 -34.37 -1.92
N VAL A 317 22.84 -34.57 -0.77
CA VAL A 317 21.47 -35.09 -0.68
C VAL A 317 20.46 -34.07 -1.24
N SER A 318 20.57 -32.81 -0.80
CA SER A 318 19.70 -31.73 -1.29
C SER A 318 19.98 -31.38 -2.75
N CYS A 319 21.24 -31.44 -3.18
CA CYS A 319 21.64 -31.19 -4.56
C CYS A 319 20.99 -32.19 -5.53
N ARG A 320 21.09 -33.49 -5.24
CA ARG A 320 20.52 -34.55 -6.09
C ARG A 320 19.00 -34.47 -6.18
N SER A 321 18.34 -34.18 -5.06
CA SER A 321 16.88 -34.04 -5.01
C SER A 321 16.39 -32.87 -5.86
N ALA A 322 17.09 -31.73 -5.79
CA ALA A 322 16.75 -30.54 -6.56
C ALA A 322 17.08 -30.64 -8.06
N SER A 323 18.16 -31.34 -8.42
CA SER A 323 18.53 -31.55 -9.83
C SER A 323 17.53 -32.44 -10.58
N ALA A 324 16.85 -33.37 -9.89
CA ALA A 324 15.81 -34.20 -10.49
C ALA A 324 14.53 -33.41 -10.83
N SER A 325 14.16 -32.44 -10.00
CA SER A 325 12.98 -31.58 -10.20
C SER A 325 13.13 -30.52 -11.29
N VAL A 326 14.34 -30.27 -11.79
CA VAL A 326 14.60 -29.30 -12.88
C VAL A 326 14.69 -29.99 -14.24
N ALA A 327 14.74 -31.32 -14.26
CA ALA A 327 14.83 -32.15 -15.48
C ALA A 327 13.51 -32.85 -15.85
N ALA A 328 12.44 -32.61 -15.09
CA ALA A 328 11.07 -33.02 -15.39
C ALA A 328 10.26 -31.77 -15.80
#